data_AF-A0A563EHF7-F1
#
_entry.id   AF-A0A563EHF7-F1
#
_cell.length_a   1.000
_cell.length_b   1.000
_cell.length_c   1.000
_cell.angle_alpha   90.00
_cell.angle_beta   90.00
_cell.angle_gamma   90.00
#
_symmetry.space_group_name_H-M   'P 1'
#
loop_
_entity.id
_entity.type
_entity.pdbx_description
1 polymer ?
#
loop_
_entity_poly.entity_id
_entity_poly.type
_entity_poly.pdbx_seq_one_letter_code
_entity_poly.pdbx_strand_id
1 'polypeptide(L)'
;MDEEQQRDQLEPEQTGRLIYWVQYVLVPMGQVPREVPWHEDCMRDAAVGVTSPGERSDVAGVRRCCWYHSGDWDAVTRTAVRLIAQVEATGVEENYQLCQQVLDAARADGMSGWPLQALRSLVKDPILIRKDAKLRSVIDGGQHRIRAMRDAGLTEVLVGNPRWRREDL
;
A
#
# COMPACT_ATOMS: atom_id res chain seq x y z
N MET A 1 11.99 -8.28 -44.40
CA MET A 1 13.35 -8.86 -44.39
C MET A 1 14.35 -7.79 -44.03
N ASP A 2 14.65 -7.45 -42.78
CA ASP A 2 14.07 -7.74 -41.46
C ASP A 2 14.61 -6.64 -40.53
N GLU A 3 13.74 -5.78 -40.01
CA GLU A 3 14.03 -4.72 -39.03
C GLU A 3 13.80 -5.22 -37.57
N GLU A 4 13.83 -6.53 -37.34
CA GLU A 4 13.34 -7.16 -36.11
C GLU A 4 14.46 -7.59 -35.13
N GLN A 5 15.59 -6.88 -35.09
CA GLN A 5 16.72 -7.23 -34.20
C GLN A 5 17.40 -6.02 -33.53
N GLN A 6 16.62 -5.00 -33.15
CA GLN A 6 17.10 -3.87 -32.33
C GLN A 6 16.14 -3.51 -31.18
N ARG A 7 15.60 -4.51 -30.49
CA ARG A 7 14.65 -4.31 -29.39
C ARG A 7 14.98 -5.03 -28.08
N ASP A 8 16.21 -5.49 -27.89
CA ASP A 8 16.64 -6.12 -26.63
C ASP A 8 18.06 -5.71 -26.27
N GLN A 9 18.18 -4.52 -25.67
CA GLN A 9 19.29 -4.10 -24.80
C GLN A 9 18.98 -2.68 -24.28
N LEU A 10 17.97 -2.59 -23.41
CA LEU A 10 17.91 -1.49 -22.45
C LEU A 10 18.68 -1.96 -21.21
N GLU A 11 19.92 -1.51 -21.13
CA GLU A 11 20.80 -1.64 -19.96
C GLU A 11 20.02 -1.24 -18.68
N PRO A 12 20.05 -2.06 -17.60
CA PRO A 12 19.31 -1.78 -16.37
C PRO A 12 19.83 -0.53 -15.61
N GLU A 13 20.96 0.03 -16.04
CA GLU A 13 21.65 1.15 -15.38
C GLU A 13 21.15 2.54 -15.80
N GLN A 14 20.18 2.63 -16.72
CA GLN A 14 19.54 3.88 -17.13
C GLN A 14 18.05 3.98 -16.77
N THR A 15 17.58 3.17 -15.82
CA THR A 15 16.31 3.47 -15.14
C THR A 15 16.56 4.65 -14.20
N GLY A 16 16.70 5.85 -14.78
CA GLY A 16 16.67 7.10 -14.03
C GLY A 16 15.54 6.99 -13.02
N ARG A 17 15.83 7.34 -11.75
CA ARG A 17 14.85 7.43 -10.68
C ARG A 17 13.59 8.05 -11.27
N LEU A 18 12.60 7.22 -11.58
CA LEU A 18 11.29 7.70 -11.95
C LEU A 18 10.73 8.24 -10.64
N ILE A 19 11.01 9.51 -10.36
CA ILE A 19 10.51 10.23 -9.19
C ILE A 19 9.03 10.47 -9.46
N TYR A 20 8.21 9.43 -9.33
CA TYR A 20 6.78 9.64 -9.16
C TYR A 20 6.58 10.04 -7.70
N TRP A 21 5.88 11.14 -7.43
CA TRP A 21 5.34 11.36 -6.10
C TRP A 21 4.02 10.59 -5.98
N VAL A 22 3.73 10.05 -4.80
CA VAL A 22 2.48 9.35 -4.52
C VAL A 22 1.58 10.34 -3.81
N GLN A 23 0.51 10.75 -4.48
CA GLN A 23 -0.58 11.43 -3.81
C GLN A 23 -1.46 10.37 -3.14
N TYR A 24 -1.70 10.48 -1.84
CA TYR A 24 -2.61 9.58 -1.14
C TYR A 24 -4.05 10.09 -1.26
N VAL A 25 -4.97 9.19 -1.60
CA VAL A 25 -6.40 9.52 -1.73
C VAL A 25 -7.26 8.43 -1.08
N LEU A 26 -8.36 8.84 -0.46
CA LEU A 26 -9.39 7.92 -0.01
C LEU A 26 -10.29 7.57 -1.19
N VAL A 27 -10.54 6.27 -1.38
CA VAL A 27 -11.44 5.75 -2.40
C VAL A 27 -12.54 4.94 -1.71
N PRO A 28 -13.83 5.16 -2.04
CA PRO A 28 -14.91 4.33 -1.53
C PRO A 28 -14.68 2.85 -1.86
N MET A 29 -14.81 1.96 -0.88
CA MET A 29 -14.57 0.53 -1.01
C MET A 29 -15.44 -0.14 -2.09
N GLY A 30 -16.60 0.45 -2.41
CA GLY A 30 -17.46 0.04 -3.53
C GLY A 30 -16.91 0.36 -4.92
N GLN A 31 -15.94 1.28 -5.03
CA GLN A 31 -15.26 1.66 -6.27
C GLN A 31 -13.92 0.92 -6.45
N VAL A 32 -13.42 0.29 -5.39
CA VAL A 32 -12.21 -0.53 -5.44
C VAL A 32 -12.52 -1.84 -6.19
N PRO A 33 -11.72 -2.20 -7.22
CA PRO A 33 -11.88 -3.46 -7.93
C PRO A 33 -11.91 -4.66 -6.98
N ARG A 34 -12.55 -5.76 -7.40
CA ARG A 34 -12.43 -7.02 -6.69
C ARG A 34 -11.04 -7.61 -6.92
N GLU A 35 -10.58 -8.37 -5.94
CA GLU A 35 -9.26 -9.00 -5.92
C GLU A 35 -9.28 -10.25 -6.83
N VAL A 36 -9.39 -10.05 -8.16
CA VAL A 36 -9.57 -11.14 -9.14
C VAL A 36 -8.45 -11.15 -10.20
N PRO A 37 -7.77 -12.30 -10.44
CA PRO A 37 -7.90 -13.55 -9.68
C PRO A 37 -7.37 -13.39 -8.24
N TRP A 38 -8.03 -14.07 -7.30
CA TRP A 38 -7.63 -14.09 -5.90
C TRP A 38 -6.57 -15.15 -5.68
N HIS A 39 -5.46 -14.78 -5.05
CA HIS A 39 -4.37 -15.69 -4.72
C HIS A 39 -4.39 -16.02 -3.21
N GLU A 40 -4.99 -17.16 -2.85
CA GLU A 40 -5.14 -17.59 -1.44
C GLU A 40 -3.81 -17.89 -0.75
N ASP A 41 -2.79 -18.32 -1.48
CA ASP A 41 -1.58 -18.92 -0.91
C ASP A 41 -0.42 -17.93 -0.65
N CYS A 42 -0.56 -16.64 -0.96
CA CYS A 42 0.60 -15.73 -1.02
C CYS A 42 1.19 -15.31 0.35
N MET A 43 0.60 -15.69 1.49
CA MET A 43 1.06 -15.26 2.84
C MET A 43 0.93 -16.33 3.95
N ARG A 44 0.82 -17.63 3.62
CA ARG A 44 0.89 -18.69 4.67
C ARG A 44 2.26 -18.75 5.36
N ASP A 45 3.34 -18.37 4.67
CA ASP A 45 4.72 -18.57 5.14
C ASP A 45 5.38 -17.35 5.78
N ALA A 46 4.73 -16.17 5.77
CA ALA A 46 5.26 -14.98 6.47
C ALA A 46 5.22 -15.11 8.01
N ALA A 47 4.65 -16.20 8.53
CA ALA A 47 4.53 -16.50 9.96
C ALA A 47 5.77 -17.18 10.58
N VAL A 48 6.87 -17.37 9.84
CA VAL A 48 8.10 -17.99 10.39
C VAL A 48 9.02 -16.95 11.07
N GLY A 49 8.76 -15.65 10.93
CA GLY A 49 9.59 -14.59 11.52
C GLY A 49 8.82 -13.65 12.43
N VAL A 50 8.88 -13.92 13.75
CA VAL A 50 8.54 -12.99 14.85
C VAL A 50 7.06 -12.58 14.93
N THR A 51 6.21 -13.50 15.40
CA THR A 51 5.01 -13.09 16.15
C THR A 51 5.24 -13.36 17.63
N SER A 52 5.29 -12.29 18.43
CA SER A 52 5.30 -12.41 19.89
C SER A 52 3.98 -13.07 20.33
N PRO A 53 3.98 -13.99 21.32
CA PRO A 53 2.79 -14.80 21.67
C PRO A 53 1.63 -14.07 22.38
N GLY A 54 1.53 -12.74 22.29
CA GLY A 54 0.68 -11.94 23.20
C GLY A 54 -0.37 -11.01 22.58
N GLU A 55 -0.32 -10.71 21.28
CA GLU A 55 -1.17 -9.66 20.68
C GLU A 55 -2.19 -10.21 19.66
N ARG A 56 -2.77 -11.38 19.93
CA ARG A 56 -3.91 -11.88 19.15
C ARG A 56 -5.21 -11.38 19.76
N SER A 57 -5.74 -10.28 19.22
CA SER A 57 -7.12 -9.87 19.54
C SER A 57 -8.10 -10.83 18.85
N ASP A 58 -8.85 -11.57 19.66
CA ASP A 58 -9.96 -12.43 19.22
C ASP A 58 -11.16 -11.58 18.81
N VAL A 59 -11.09 -10.95 17.63
CA VAL A 59 -12.30 -10.48 16.93
C VAL A 59 -12.93 -11.69 16.25
N ALA A 60 -13.87 -12.33 16.94
CA ALA A 60 -14.58 -13.51 16.47
C ALA A 60 -15.32 -13.22 15.14
N GLY A 61 -14.90 -13.85 14.05
CA GLY A 61 -15.65 -13.89 12.78
C GLY A 61 -14.84 -13.61 11.51
N VAL A 62 -13.63 -13.06 11.62
CA VAL A 62 -12.81 -12.73 10.45
C VAL A 62 -11.99 -13.95 10.02
N ARG A 63 -12.18 -14.42 8.78
CA ARG A 63 -11.42 -15.54 8.21
C ARG A 63 -9.92 -15.23 8.30
N ARG A 64 -9.17 -16.05 9.04
CA ARG A 64 -7.73 -15.89 9.34
C ARG A 64 -6.84 -16.30 8.15
N CYS A 65 -7.03 -15.75 6.95
CA CYS A 65 -6.26 -16.19 5.78
C CYS A 65 -4.86 -15.57 5.71
N CYS A 66 -4.57 -14.43 6.36
CA CYS A 66 -3.23 -13.84 6.38
C CYS A 66 -2.99 -12.88 7.57
N TRP A 67 -1.73 -12.50 7.80
CA TRP A 67 -1.30 -11.55 8.85
C TRP A 67 -2.10 -10.24 8.85
N TYR A 68 -2.53 -9.76 7.67
CA TYR A 68 -3.31 -8.54 7.51
C TYR A 68 -4.72 -8.60 8.14
N HIS A 69 -5.28 -9.77 8.43
CA HIS A 69 -6.58 -9.88 9.11
C HIS A 69 -6.49 -9.76 10.65
N SER A 70 -5.29 -9.52 11.20
CA SER A 70 -5.06 -9.60 12.65
C SER A 70 -5.32 -8.29 13.42
N GLY A 71 -5.73 -7.20 12.78
CA GLY A 71 -5.85 -5.92 13.48
C GLY A 71 -6.82 -4.92 12.85
N ASP A 72 -6.91 -3.76 13.51
CA ASP A 72 -7.86 -2.70 13.20
C ASP A 72 -7.35 -1.80 12.06
N TRP A 73 -7.81 -2.10 10.85
CA TRP A 73 -7.49 -1.28 9.67
C TRP A 73 -8.14 0.10 9.69
N ASP A 74 -9.28 0.29 10.34
CA ASP A 74 -9.96 1.58 10.38
C ASP A 74 -9.15 2.58 11.23
N ALA A 75 -8.61 2.14 12.37
CA ALA A 75 -7.69 2.93 13.17
C ALA A 75 -6.39 3.26 12.42
N VAL A 76 -5.81 2.27 11.71
CA VAL A 76 -4.58 2.46 10.91
C VAL A 76 -4.81 3.44 9.76
N THR A 77 -5.91 3.31 9.01
CA THR A 77 -6.24 4.19 7.89
C THR A 77 -6.49 5.63 8.35
N ARG A 78 -7.24 5.84 9.44
CA ARG A 78 -7.44 7.18 10.02
C ARG A 78 -6.12 7.81 10.47
N THR A 79 -5.25 7.01 11.09
CA THR A 79 -3.93 7.49 11.50
C THR A 79 -3.06 7.85 10.30
N ALA A 80 -3.06 7.02 9.25
CA ALA A 80 -2.33 7.30 8.02
C ALA A 80 -2.77 8.63 7.40
N VAL A 81 -4.07 8.85 7.23
CA VAL A 81 -4.61 10.10 6.66
C VAL A 81 -4.17 11.31 7.47
N ARG A 82 -4.29 11.26 8.81
CA ARG A 82 -3.87 12.37 9.69
C ARG A 82 -2.38 12.66 9.54
N LEU A 83 -1.53 11.64 9.64
CA LEU A 83 -0.08 11.81 9.65
C LEU A 83 0.45 12.23 8.27
N ILE A 84 -0.11 11.69 7.19
CA ILE A 84 0.23 12.12 5.83
C ILE A 84 -0.09 13.59 5.65
N ALA A 85 -1.30 14.04 6.02
CA ALA A 85 -1.68 15.44 5.90
C ALA A 85 -0.77 16.37 6.74
N GLN A 86 -0.37 15.93 7.94
CA GLN A 86 0.56 16.67 8.79
C GLN A 86 1.96 16.80 8.16
N VAL A 87 2.47 15.73 7.56
CA VAL A 87 3.78 15.72 6.90
C VAL A 87 3.74 16.48 5.57
N GLU A 88 2.68 16.36 4.78
CA GLU A 88 2.51 17.13 3.55
C GLU A 88 2.46 18.64 3.84
N ALA A 89 1.87 19.05 4.96
CA ALA A 89 1.83 20.45 5.39
C ALA A 89 3.22 21.04 5.73
N THR A 90 4.26 20.22 5.92
CA THR A 90 5.64 20.69 6.11
C THR A 90 6.38 20.95 4.79
N GLY A 91 5.74 20.65 3.65
CA GLY A 91 6.31 20.88 2.31
C GLY A 91 7.24 19.77 1.82
N VAL A 92 7.14 18.56 2.38
CA VAL A 92 7.91 17.41 1.90
C VAL A 92 7.47 17.01 0.50
N GLU A 93 8.38 17.10 -0.46
CA GLU A 93 8.10 16.78 -1.87
C GLU A 93 8.53 15.35 -2.28
N GLU A 94 9.37 14.69 -1.47
CA GLU A 94 9.91 13.35 -1.76
C GLU A 94 9.14 12.25 -1.01
N ASN A 95 8.62 11.25 -1.73
CA ASN A 95 7.88 10.13 -1.12
C ASN A 95 8.65 9.39 -0.04
N TYR A 96 9.95 9.15 -0.26
CA TYR A 96 10.77 8.43 0.70
C TYR A 96 10.86 9.17 2.03
N GLN A 97 11.04 10.49 1.95
CA GLN A 97 11.06 11.37 3.13
C GLN A 97 9.68 11.42 3.79
N LEU A 98 8.60 11.51 3.01
CA LEU A 98 7.24 11.49 3.52
C LEU A 98 6.96 10.19 4.29
N CYS A 99 7.26 9.03 3.69
CA CYS A 99 7.10 7.73 4.33
C CYS A 99 7.87 7.67 5.66
N GLN A 100 9.13 8.09 5.67
CA GLN A 100 9.94 8.05 6.88
C GLN A 100 9.38 8.97 7.98
N GLN A 101 9.02 10.21 7.64
CA GLN A 101 8.46 11.16 8.59
C GLN A 101 7.10 10.72 9.14
N VAL A 102 6.23 10.13 8.32
CA VAL A 102 4.96 9.55 8.79
C VAL A 102 5.21 8.44 9.80
N LEU A 103 6.19 7.56 9.54
CA LEU A 103 6.51 6.47 10.46
C LEU A 103 7.17 6.95 11.75
N ASP A 104 8.00 7.99 11.68
CA ASP A 104 8.62 8.60 12.86
C ASP A 104 7.58 9.33 13.72
N ALA A 105 6.65 10.06 13.10
CA ALA A 105 5.52 10.66 13.80
C ALA A 105 4.61 9.61 14.46
N ALA A 106 4.33 8.49 13.77
CA ALA A 106 3.55 7.40 14.35
C ALA A 106 4.24 6.78 15.59
N ARG A 107 5.57 6.58 15.54
CA ARG A 107 6.34 6.10 16.69
C ARG A 107 6.35 7.09 17.84
N ALA A 108 6.48 8.38 17.54
CA ALA A 108 6.40 9.45 18.53
C ALA A 108 5.04 9.50 19.23
N ASP A 109 3.96 9.17 18.50
CA ASP A 109 2.60 8.99 19.03
C ASP A 109 2.41 7.65 19.79
N GLY A 110 3.48 6.86 19.97
CA GLY A 110 3.45 5.60 20.73
C GLY A 110 3.00 4.38 19.92
N MET A 111 2.77 4.51 18.61
CA MET A 111 2.38 3.39 17.77
C MET A 111 3.52 2.37 17.65
N SER A 112 3.21 1.10 17.90
CA SER A 112 4.16 -0.02 17.82
C SER A 112 3.44 -1.29 17.34
N GLY A 113 4.15 -2.42 17.29
CA GLY A 113 3.55 -3.73 16.96
C GLY A 113 2.88 -3.79 15.59
N TRP A 114 1.76 -4.52 15.52
CA TRP A 114 0.98 -4.71 14.29
C TRP A 114 0.52 -3.39 13.64
N PRO A 115 -0.06 -2.41 14.36
CA PRO A 115 -0.49 -1.14 13.77
C PRO A 115 0.62 -0.38 13.04
N LEU A 116 1.83 -0.32 13.61
CA LEU A 116 2.96 0.36 12.97
C LEU A 116 3.41 -0.36 11.69
N GLN A 117 3.42 -1.70 11.71
CA GLN A 117 3.75 -2.51 10.53
C GLN A 117 2.67 -2.36 9.44
N ALA A 118 1.39 -2.30 9.83
CA ALA A 118 0.27 -2.09 8.91
C ALA A 118 0.34 -0.69 8.28
N LEU A 119 0.59 0.35 9.08
CA LEU A 119 0.82 1.72 8.59
C LEU A 119 1.98 1.77 7.60
N ARG A 120 3.12 1.16 7.95
CA ARG A 120 4.28 1.06 7.05
C ARG A 120 3.92 0.43 5.72
N SER A 121 3.09 -0.62 5.72
CA SER A 121 2.64 -1.22 4.47
C SER A 121 1.86 -0.24 3.59
N LEU A 122 1.07 0.66 4.17
CA LEU A 122 0.30 1.65 3.40
C LEU A 122 1.15 2.79 2.83
N VAL A 123 2.20 3.21 3.53
CA VAL A 123 3.00 4.38 3.11
C VAL A 123 4.27 4.02 2.34
N LYS A 124 4.83 2.83 2.57
CA LYS A 124 6.01 2.36 1.86
C LYS A 124 5.63 1.69 0.53
N ASP A 125 4.61 0.83 0.59
CA ASP A 125 4.14 0.02 -0.54
C ASP A 125 2.64 0.28 -0.74
N PRO A 126 2.24 1.51 -1.11
CA PRO A 126 0.83 1.91 -1.17
C PRO A 126 0.01 0.97 -2.05
N ILE A 127 -1.28 0.86 -1.73
CA ILE A 127 -2.23 0.16 -2.59
C ILE A 127 -2.43 1.03 -3.83
N LEU A 128 -2.19 0.49 -5.02
CA LEU A 128 -2.37 1.21 -6.26
C LEU A 128 -3.57 0.64 -7.03
N ILE A 129 -4.33 1.53 -7.66
CA ILE A 129 -5.38 1.14 -8.61
C ILE A 129 -4.94 1.65 -9.99
N ARG A 130 -4.69 0.74 -10.92
CA ARG A 130 -4.24 1.06 -12.29
C ARG A 130 -5.23 0.57 -13.33
N LYS A 131 -5.04 1.01 -14.57
CA LYS A 131 -5.78 0.52 -15.73
C LYS A 131 -4.97 -0.58 -16.41
N ASP A 132 -5.58 -1.73 -16.64
CA ASP A 132 -4.97 -2.80 -17.45
C ASP A 132 -5.00 -2.46 -18.96
N ALA A 133 -4.46 -3.34 -19.80
CA ALA A 133 -4.46 -3.16 -21.27
C ALA A 133 -5.87 -3.05 -21.88
N LYS A 134 -6.92 -3.44 -21.15
CA LYS A 134 -8.33 -3.33 -21.54
C LYS A 134 -9.05 -2.17 -20.85
N LEU A 135 -8.30 -1.23 -20.26
CA LEU A 135 -8.80 -0.06 -19.52
C LEU A 135 -9.69 -0.41 -18.31
N ARG A 136 -9.55 -1.62 -17.78
CA ARG A 136 -10.25 -2.04 -16.55
C ARG A 136 -9.41 -1.64 -15.35
N SER A 137 -10.07 -1.17 -14.30
CA SER A 137 -9.40 -0.87 -13.03
C SER A 137 -8.99 -2.18 -12.37
N VAL A 138 -7.71 -2.32 -12.02
CA VAL A 138 -7.14 -3.47 -11.33
C VAL A 138 -6.35 -3.00 -10.11
N ILE A 139 -6.34 -3.82 -9.06
CA ILE A 139 -5.49 -3.62 -7.90
C ILE A 139 -4.06 -4.03 -8.28
N ASP A 140 -3.12 -3.11 -8.17
CA ASP A 140 -1.69 -3.38 -8.33
C ASP A 140 -0.99 -3.24 -6.98
N GLY A 141 -0.61 -4.39 -6.42
CA GLY A 141 -0.16 -4.50 -5.04
C GLY A 141 -1.28 -4.37 -4.00
N GLY A 142 -1.13 -5.04 -2.87
CA GLY A 142 -2.03 -4.86 -1.72
C GLY A 142 -3.38 -5.57 -1.79
N GLN A 143 -3.57 -6.56 -2.67
CA GLN A 143 -4.80 -7.37 -2.72
C GLN A 143 -5.18 -7.96 -1.35
N HIS A 144 -4.23 -8.50 -0.59
CA HIS A 144 -4.49 -9.01 0.76
C HIS A 144 -4.94 -7.92 1.75
N ARG A 145 -4.39 -6.70 1.64
CA ARG A 145 -4.78 -5.57 2.47
C ARG A 145 -6.20 -5.12 2.14
N ILE A 146 -6.52 -4.96 0.85
CA ILE A 146 -7.88 -4.66 0.42
C ILE A 146 -8.85 -5.74 0.90
N ARG A 147 -8.50 -7.01 0.76
CA ARG A 147 -9.35 -8.10 1.24
C ARG A 147 -9.60 -8.00 2.75
N ALA A 148 -8.55 -7.81 3.54
CA ALA A 148 -8.66 -7.66 4.99
C ALA A 148 -9.50 -6.44 5.39
N MET A 149 -9.28 -5.30 4.76
CA MET A 149 -10.07 -4.08 4.97
C MET A 149 -11.54 -4.27 4.59
N ARG A 150 -11.81 -4.94 3.47
CA ARG A 150 -13.16 -5.23 2.98
C ARG A 150 -13.89 -6.19 3.92
N ASP A 151 -13.22 -7.25 4.36
CA ASP A 151 -13.76 -8.21 5.33
C ASP A 151 -13.98 -7.57 6.71
N ALA A 152 -13.16 -6.60 7.09
CA ALA A 152 -13.33 -5.77 8.29
C ALA A 152 -14.42 -4.70 8.15
N GLY A 153 -15.06 -4.57 6.98
CA GLY A 153 -16.19 -3.66 6.76
C GLY A 153 -15.81 -2.20 6.52
N LEU A 154 -14.56 -1.90 6.13
CA LEU A 154 -14.18 -0.53 5.80
C LEU A 154 -14.98 0.01 4.61
N THR A 155 -15.45 1.25 4.72
CA THR A 155 -16.21 1.95 3.68
C THR A 155 -15.32 2.70 2.70
N GLU A 156 -14.10 3.03 3.09
CA GLU A 156 -13.10 3.72 2.27
C GLU A 156 -11.72 3.10 2.50
N VAL A 157 -10.84 3.25 1.51
CA VAL A 157 -9.45 2.81 1.61
C VAL A 157 -8.50 3.89 1.10
N LEU A 158 -7.36 4.01 1.78
CA LEU A 158 -6.27 4.85 1.35
C LEU A 158 -5.49 4.18 0.22
N VAL A 159 -5.46 4.81 -0.95
CA VAL A 159 -4.68 4.35 -2.12
C VAL A 159 -3.64 5.39 -2.50
N GLY A 160 -2.52 4.91 -3.02
CA GLY A 160 -1.54 5.75 -3.68
C GLY A 160 -1.96 6.05 -5.12
N ASN A 161 -1.87 7.31 -5.51
CA ASN A 161 -2.04 7.77 -6.88
C ASN A 161 -0.68 8.28 -7.38
N PRO A 162 0.06 7.47 -8.17
CA PRO A 162 1.34 7.88 -8.72
C PRO A 162 1.13 9.08 -9.65
N ARG A 163 1.83 10.17 -9.35
CA ARG A 163 1.86 11.36 -10.18
C ARG A 163 3.26 11.51 -10.75
N TRP A 164 3.31 11.70 -12.05
CA TRP A 164 4.55 12.01 -12.74
C TRP A 164 4.78 13.52 -12.62
N ARG A 165 5.99 13.94 -12.20
CA ARG A 165 6.47 15.26 -12.62
C ARG A 165 6.58 15.20 -14.13
N ARG A 166 5.92 16.11 -14.84
CA ARG A 166 6.52 16.61 -16.07
C ARG A 166 7.73 17.40 -15.60
N GLU A 167 8.90 16.76 -15.55
CA GLU A 167 10.13 17.53 -15.66
C GLU A 167 10.05 18.23 -17.02
N ASP A 168 10.40 19.51 -17.02
CA ASP A 168 10.18 20.47 -18.11
C ASP A 168 10.50 19.88 -19.50
N LEU A 169 9.50 19.84 -20.38
CA LEU A 169 9.71 19.73 -21.83
C LEU A 169 10.26 21.04 -22.37
#